data_AF-A0A8T6DP78-F1
#
_entry.id   AF-A0A8T6DP78-F1
#
_cell.length_a   1.000
_cell.length_b   1.000
_cell.length_c   1.000
_cell.angle_alpha   90.00
_cell.angle_beta   90.00
_cell.angle_gamma   90.00
#
_symmetry.space_group_name_H-M   'P 1'
#
loop_
_entity.id
_entity.type
_entity.pdbx_description
1 polymer ?
#
loop_
_entity_poly.entity_id
_entity_poly.type
_entity_poly.pdbx_seq_one_letter_code
_entity_poly.pdbx_strand_id
1 'polypeptide(L)'
;MSSEAITSVLPPRHTEVEQQRHRLLQIYDRFHPVQGWASFAILLLALMIIGMSVQDGAWVPVPQLQSLLIISAITGLGLAKVRVPAILMHPVGLAIGAVLVIWRAMELSDESTILAALPEMWGRLTVWYEAATNDGISTDLLPFTLALLAMAWCIGYFSSFFVFRATNAWVMVVLGGVSILTNLSFLPPSLNFASKFFIFTLLAMLLIVRLNDVQNEQRWRLRGIRFEMVNSWLTMHSAVWFALLVMVLAAMLPLKVYVSRDLANWWNTARSPISSFEEDVARLLAGIPSRKNVPGRFFGTTLPFIGSISFGGEPVFWANSEYPSYWLSNTYSEYTSQGWKAGETTKIEVGPETVAPPRAEWLRREEVEQTVQLAFDSDSFLA
;
A
#
# COMPACT_ATOMS: atom_id res chain seq x y z
N MET A 1 89.93 19.44 4.61
CA MET A 1 89.58 18.02 4.41
C MET A 1 88.63 17.65 5.55
N SER A 2 87.33 17.97 5.48
CA SER A 2 86.24 17.25 4.80
C SER A 2 86.07 15.80 5.28
N SER A 3 85.11 15.58 6.17
CA SER A 3 84.41 14.30 6.32
C SER A 3 82.97 14.60 6.72
N GLU A 4 82.10 14.75 5.71
CA GLU A 4 80.64 14.79 5.87
C GLU A 4 80.14 13.39 6.22
N ALA A 5 79.46 13.27 7.36
CA ALA A 5 78.69 12.08 7.71
C ALA A 5 77.28 12.22 7.13
N ILE A 6 76.98 11.45 6.10
CA ILE A 6 75.65 11.32 5.51
C ILE A 6 74.77 10.53 6.49
N THR A 7 73.89 11.21 7.21
CA THR A 7 72.79 10.59 7.95
C THR A 7 71.68 10.20 6.97
N SER A 8 71.58 8.91 6.67
CA SER A 8 70.47 8.35 5.92
C SER A 8 69.17 8.47 6.74
N VAL A 9 68.32 9.42 6.39
CA VAL A 9 66.94 9.51 6.92
C VAL A 9 66.13 8.38 6.28
N LEU A 10 65.98 7.27 7.00
CA LEU A 10 65.01 6.23 6.65
C LEU A 10 63.60 6.83 6.76
N PRO A 11 62.72 6.65 5.76
CA PRO A 11 61.34 7.12 5.87
C PRO A 11 60.61 6.34 6.99
N PRO A 12 59.65 6.95 7.67
CA PRO A 12 58.95 6.31 8.77
C PRO A 12 58.22 5.04 8.29
N ARG A 13 58.46 3.91 8.97
CA ARG A 13 57.68 2.67 8.82
C ARG A 13 56.26 2.96 9.29
N HIS A 14 55.36 3.30 8.37
CA HIS A 14 53.92 3.22 8.64
C HIS A 14 53.59 1.78 9.02
N THR A 15 53.16 1.58 10.27
CA THR A 15 52.78 0.26 10.77
C THR A 15 51.55 -0.23 10.01
N GLU A 16 51.44 -1.53 9.73
CA GLU A 16 50.29 -2.13 9.01
C GLU A 16 48.94 -1.75 9.66
N VAL A 17 48.95 -1.50 10.97
CA VAL A 17 47.81 -1.04 11.76
C VAL A 17 47.35 0.38 11.35
N GLU A 18 48.26 1.30 11.07
CA GLU A 18 47.92 2.65 10.59
C GLU A 18 47.35 2.60 9.17
N GLN A 19 47.91 1.75 8.30
CA GLN A 19 47.38 1.55 6.94
C GLN A 19 45.99 0.91 6.96
N GLN A 20 45.76 -0.09 7.82
CA GLN A 20 44.43 -0.69 8.02
C GLN A 20 43.44 0.34 8.57
N ARG A 21 43.82 1.12 9.59
CA ARG A 21 42.98 2.19 10.15
C ARG A 21 42.64 3.24 9.09
N HIS A 22 43.60 3.62 8.25
CA HIS A 22 43.38 4.57 7.17
C HIS A 22 42.44 4.01 6.08
N ARG A 23 42.58 2.73 5.70
CA ARG A 23 41.63 2.07 4.76
C ARG A 23 40.23 1.98 5.35
N LEU A 24 40.09 1.62 6.62
CA LEU A 24 38.79 1.56 7.30
C LEU A 24 38.11 2.93 7.39
N LEU A 25 38.88 3.98 7.68
CA LEU A 25 38.38 5.37 7.68
C LEU A 25 37.96 5.84 6.28
N GLN A 26 38.73 5.51 5.23
CA GLN A 26 38.36 5.84 3.84
C GLN A 26 37.08 5.12 3.40
N ILE A 27 36.90 3.85 3.79
CA ILE A 27 35.68 3.09 3.53
C ILE A 27 34.51 3.70 4.32
N TYR A 28 34.72 4.04 5.59
CA TYR A 28 33.71 4.68 6.42
C TYR A 28 33.24 6.01 5.83
N ASP A 29 34.15 6.89 5.43
CA ASP A 29 33.82 8.18 4.80
C ASP A 29 33.12 8.01 3.44
N ARG A 30 33.42 6.92 2.72
CA ARG A 30 32.74 6.59 1.45
C ARG A 30 31.30 6.13 1.67
N PHE A 31 31.04 5.40 2.77
CA PHE A 31 29.72 4.83 3.09
C PHE A 31 28.92 5.62 4.12
N HIS A 32 29.43 6.73 4.65
CA HIS A 32 28.66 7.64 5.49
C HIS A 32 27.74 8.51 4.60
N PRO A 33 26.39 8.45 4.75
CA PRO A 33 25.50 9.34 4.00
C PRO A 33 25.64 10.78 4.51
N VAL A 34 25.66 11.77 3.60
CA VAL A 34 25.72 13.20 3.99
C VAL A 34 24.52 13.58 4.86
N GLN A 35 23.38 12.91 4.64
CA GLN A 35 22.15 13.07 5.40
C GLN A 35 22.23 12.46 6.82
N GLY A 36 23.25 11.65 7.10
CA GLY A 36 23.46 10.96 8.38
C GLY A 36 22.62 9.70 8.58
N TRP A 37 23.11 8.79 9.42
CA TRP A 37 22.43 7.53 9.75
C TRP A 37 21.10 7.74 10.50
N ALA A 38 20.93 8.88 11.18
CA ALA A 38 19.64 9.24 11.79
C ALA A 38 18.50 9.32 10.77
N SER A 39 18.75 9.87 9.58
CA SER A 39 17.75 9.94 8.50
C SER A 39 17.36 8.55 8.02
N PHE A 40 18.32 7.62 7.97
CA PHE A 40 18.06 6.22 7.62
C PHE A 40 17.24 5.51 8.70
N ALA A 41 17.56 5.73 9.98
CA ALA A 41 16.80 5.16 11.09
C ALA A 41 15.35 5.67 11.10
N ILE A 42 15.13 6.98 10.92
CA ILE A 42 13.78 7.55 10.84
C ILE A 42 13.00 6.96 9.66
N LEU A 43 13.63 6.86 8.48
CA LEU A 43 13.02 6.24 7.31
C LEU A 43 12.66 4.77 7.55
N LEU A 44 13.57 3.99 8.13
CA LEU A 44 13.32 2.58 8.44
C LEU A 44 12.18 2.42 9.44
N LEU A 45 12.16 3.22 10.51
CA LEU A 45 11.06 3.20 11.48
C LEU A 45 9.72 3.51 10.81
N ALA A 46 9.69 4.49 9.91
CA ALA A 46 8.45 4.82 9.22
C ALA A 46 7.98 3.71 8.26
N LEU A 47 8.91 3.07 7.55
CA LEU A 47 8.61 1.88 6.74
C LEU A 47 8.10 0.73 7.62
N MET A 48 8.67 0.53 8.82
CA MET A 48 8.18 -0.48 9.77
C MET A 48 6.74 -0.22 10.18
N ILE A 49 6.38 1.02 10.48
CA ILE A 49 5.01 1.39 10.83
C ILE A 49 4.04 1.09 9.67
N ILE A 50 4.45 1.37 8.42
CA ILE A 50 3.66 1.00 7.23
C ILE A 50 3.51 -0.52 7.13
N GLY A 51 4.61 -1.27 7.26
CA GLY A 51 4.60 -2.73 7.20
C GLY A 51 3.72 -3.37 8.28
N MET A 52 3.82 -2.89 9.52
CA MET A 52 2.95 -3.32 10.63
C MET A 52 1.48 -2.96 10.39
N SER A 53 1.21 -1.78 9.80
CA SER A 53 -0.15 -1.40 9.45
C SER A 53 -0.78 -2.36 8.43
N VAL A 54 -0.01 -2.77 7.41
CA VAL A 54 -0.46 -3.73 6.39
C VAL A 54 -0.62 -5.14 6.98
N GLN A 55 0.33 -5.59 7.80
CA GLN A 55 0.28 -6.90 8.46
C GLN A 55 -0.93 -7.03 9.37
N ASP A 56 -1.22 -6.01 10.18
CA ASP A 56 -2.38 -6.04 11.09
C ASP A 56 -3.71 -5.95 10.34
N GLY A 57 -3.71 -5.48 9.10
CA GLY A 57 -4.86 -5.57 8.21
C GLY A 57 -5.17 -7.00 7.75
N ALA A 58 -4.21 -7.92 7.92
CA ALA A 58 -4.34 -9.35 7.64
C ALA A 58 -4.91 -9.66 6.25
N TRP A 59 -4.67 -8.82 5.24
CA TRP A 59 -5.29 -8.93 3.91
C TRP A 59 -5.04 -10.30 3.26
N VAL A 60 -3.77 -10.69 3.21
CA VAL A 60 -3.27 -11.96 2.68
C VAL A 60 -1.99 -12.33 3.42
N PRO A 61 -1.53 -13.58 3.35
CA PRO A 61 -0.21 -13.94 3.84
C PRO A 61 0.87 -13.13 3.11
N VAL A 62 1.66 -12.36 3.86
CA VAL A 62 2.77 -11.52 3.36
C VAL A 62 4.09 -11.91 4.06
N PRO A 63 4.82 -12.91 3.54
CA PRO A 63 5.98 -13.47 4.20
C PRO A 63 7.07 -12.43 4.36
N GLN A 64 7.58 -12.32 5.58
CA GLN A 64 8.75 -11.52 5.91
C GLN A 64 8.70 -10.07 5.39
N LEU A 65 7.51 -9.46 5.33
CA LEU A 65 7.29 -8.11 4.78
C LEU A 65 8.24 -7.07 5.38
N GLN A 66 8.45 -7.10 6.70
CA GLN A 66 9.36 -6.18 7.38
C GLN A 66 10.80 -6.32 6.89
N SER A 67 11.27 -7.56 6.69
CA SER A 67 12.61 -7.81 6.14
C SER A 67 12.74 -7.27 4.71
N LEU A 68 11.70 -7.42 3.88
CA LEU A 68 11.68 -6.92 2.51
C LEU A 68 11.75 -5.39 2.46
N LEU A 69 11.06 -4.71 3.40
CA LEU A 69 11.15 -3.26 3.56
C LEU A 69 12.54 -2.79 4.00
N ILE A 70 13.23 -3.53 4.88
CA ILE A 70 14.62 -3.24 5.26
C ILE A 70 15.53 -3.41 4.05
N ILE A 71 15.44 -4.54 3.36
CA ILE A 71 16.33 -4.86 2.23
C ILE A 71 16.12 -3.87 1.08
N SER A 72 14.87 -3.50 0.77
CA SER A 72 14.56 -2.48 -0.24
C SER A 72 15.13 -1.11 0.15
N ALA A 73 15.03 -0.71 1.43
CA ALA A 73 15.62 0.54 1.91
C ALA A 73 17.16 0.53 1.86
N ILE A 74 17.80 -0.58 2.24
CA ILE A 74 19.26 -0.75 2.12
C ILE A 74 19.68 -0.70 0.65
N THR A 75 18.93 -1.35 -0.24
CA THR A 75 19.18 -1.36 -1.69
C THR A 75 19.06 0.05 -2.27
N GLY A 76 18.02 0.80 -1.87
CA GLY A 76 17.85 2.20 -2.26
C GLY A 76 19.00 3.10 -1.79
N LEU A 77 19.47 2.91 -0.55
CA LEU A 77 20.64 3.62 0.00
C LEU A 77 21.93 3.27 -0.76
N GLY A 78 22.14 1.98 -1.06
CA GLY A 78 23.29 1.50 -1.81
C GLY A 78 23.35 2.09 -3.22
N LEU A 79 22.25 1.97 -3.96
CA LEU A 79 22.13 2.49 -5.34
C LEU A 79 22.15 4.02 -5.40
N ALA A 80 21.70 4.71 -4.35
CA ALA A 80 21.80 6.17 -4.25
C ALA A 80 23.25 6.67 -4.28
N LYS A 81 24.22 5.87 -3.80
CA LYS A 81 25.65 6.24 -3.75
C LYS A 81 26.42 5.90 -5.01
N VAL A 82 25.82 5.15 -5.93
CA VAL A 82 26.46 4.79 -7.19
C VAL A 82 26.51 6.01 -8.11
N ARG A 83 27.72 6.34 -8.59
CA ARG A 83 28.00 7.49 -9.49
C ARG A 83 27.61 7.20 -10.95
N VAL A 84 26.40 6.68 -11.16
CA VAL A 84 25.81 6.38 -12.48
C VAL A 84 24.47 7.13 -12.57
N PRO A 85 24.02 7.59 -13.75
CA PRO A 85 22.72 8.26 -13.90
C PRO A 85 21.57 7.50 -13.25
N ALA A 86 20.67 8.22 -12.56
CA ALA A 86 19.58 7.62 -11.79
C ALA A 86 18.68 6.73 -12.65
N ILE A 87 18.45 7.11 -13.92
CA ILE A 87 17.61 6.38 -14.86
C ILE A 87 18.11 4.96 -15.13
N LEU A 88 19.42 4.71 -15.05
CA LEU A 88 20.02 3.38 -15.20
C LEU A 88 20.00 2.58 -13.90
N MET A 89 19.89 3.25 -12.74
CA MET A 89 19.83 2.59 -11.43
C MET A 89 18.44 2.07 -11.09
N HIS A 90 17.38 2.68 -11.62
CA HIS A 90 16.01 2.23 -11.39
C HIS A 90 15.72 0.83 -11.95
N PRO A 91 16.08 0.50 -13.21
CA PRO A 91 15.94 -0.87 -13.72
C PRO A 91 16.69 -1.90 -12.88
N VAL A 92 17.90 -1.57 -12.41
CA VAL A 92 18.68 -2.46 -11.54
C VAL A 92 17.98 -2.69 -10.19
N GLY A 93 17.51 -1.61 -9.54
CA GLY A 93 16.78 -1.69 -8.28
C GLY A 93 15.45 -2.46 -8.40
N LEU A 94 14.75 -2.30 -9.53
CA LEU A 94 13.53 -3.05 -9.83
C LEU A 94 13.82 -4.52 -10.14
N ALA A 95 14.92 -4.83 -10.84
CA ALA A 95 15.32 -6.22 -11.12
C ALA A 95 15.68 -6.97 -9.82
N ILE A 96 16.45 -6.34 -8.93
CA ILE A 96 16.73 -6.90 -7.59
C ILE A 96 15.42 -7.13 -6.82
N GLY A 97 14.50 -6.16 -6.90
CA GLY A 97 13.18 -6.27 -6.30
C GLY A 97 12.35 -7.41 -6.83
N ALA A 98 12.28 -7.58 -8.14
CA ALA A 98 11.55 -8.67 -8.77
C ALA A 98 12.05 -10.03 -8.28
N VAL A 99 13.37 -10.23 -8.22
CA VAL A 99 13.98 -11.46 -7.70
C VAL A 99 13.59 -11.70 -6.24
N LEU A 100 13.69 -10.69 -5.38
CA LEU A 100 13.36 -10.84 -3.96
C LEU A 100 11.86 -11.00 -3.71
N VAL A 101 11.01 -10.32 -4.46
CA VAL A 101 9.55 -10.46 -4.38
C VAL A 101 9.13 -11.86 -4.80
N ILE A 102 9.68 -12.39 -5.90
CA ILE A 102 9.46 -13.78 -6.33
C ILE A 102 9.93 -14.73 -5.24
N TRP A 103 11.14 -14.53 -4.71
CA TRP A 103 11.68 -15.35 -3.62
C TRP A 103 10.74 -15.36 -2.40
N ARG A 104 10.25 -14.20 -1.96
CA ARG A 104 9.31 -14.10 -0.83
C ARG A 104 7.97 -14.75 -1.14
N ALA A 105 7.47 -14.63 -2.36
CA ALA A 105 6.22 -15.25 -2.77
C ALA A 105 6.32 -16.77 -2.85
N MET A 106 7.49 -17.33 -3.20
CA MET A 106 7.74 -18.77 -3.18
C MET A 106 7.65 -19.36 -1.78
N GLU A 107 7.74 -18.56 -0.70
CA GLU A 107 7.51 -19.05 0.67
C GLU A 107 6.02 -19.40 0.92
N LEU A 108 5.08 -19.06 0.02
CA LEU A 108 3.67 -19.49 0.05
C LEU A 108 3.43 -20.81 -0.70
N SER A 109 4.44 -21.34 -1.38
CA SER A 109 4.36 -22.63 -2.06
C SER A 109 4.37 -23.75 -1.02
N ASP A 110 3.60 -24.81 -1.30
CA ASP A 110 3.64 -26.03 -0.48
C ASP A 110 4.89 -26.89 -0.78
N GLU A 111 5.67 -26.51 -1.80
CA GLU A 111 6.86 -27.23 -2.22
C GLU A 111 8.07 -26.95 -1.33
N SER A 112 8.78 -28.03 -0.97
CA SER A 112 9.97 -27.95 -0.11
C SER A 112 11.22 -27.41 -0.83
N THR A 113 11.24 -27.42 -2.17
CA THR A 113 12.41 -27.10 -2.98
C THR A 113 12.14 -25.91 -3.89
N ILE A 114 13.08 -24.96 -3.93
CA ILE A 114 13.02 -23.74 -4.78
C ILE A 114 12.74 -24.08 -6.25
N LEU A 115 13.34 -25.16 -6.77
CA LEU A 115 13.16 -25.61 -8.16
C LEU A 115 11.74 -26.07 -8.48
N ALA A 116 10.98 -26.54 -7.49
CA ALA A 116 9.58 -26.96 -7.63
C ALA A 116 8.61 -25.81 -7.33
N ALA A 117 8.95 -24.96 -6.36
CA ALA A 117 8.14 -23.80 -5.96
C ALA A 117 7.97 -22.75 -7.06
N LEU A 118 9.00 -22.54 -7.92
CA LEU A 118 8.93 -21.55 -8.98
C LEU A 118 7.93 -21.93 -10.09
N PRO A 119 7.97 -23.15 -10.67
CA PRO A 119 6.92 -23.63 -11.58
C PRO A 119 5.52 -23.64 -10.96
N GLU A 120 5.35 -24.03 -9.69
CA GLU A 120 4.04 -24.01 -9.02
C GLU A 120 3.48 -22.58 -8.94
N MET A 121 4.29 -21.64 -8.46
CA MET A 121 3.93 -20.22 -8.38
C MET A 121 3.53 -19.68 -9.76
N TRP A 122 4.29 -20.00 -10.81
CA TRP A 122 3.98 -19.57 -12.18
C TRP A 122 2.72 -20.23 -12.73
N GLY A 123 2.46 -21.50 -12.40
CA GLY A 123 1.23 -22.20 -12.74
C GLY A 123 0.01 -21.52 -12.13
N ARG A 124 0.07 -21.16 -10.85
CA ARG A 124 -0.99 -20.41 -10.15
C ARG A 124 -1.25 -19.04 -10.78
N LEU A 125 -0.19 -18.32 -11.14
CA LEU A 125 -0.31 -17.05 -11.89
C LEU A 125 -0.92 -17.23 -13.28
N THR A 126 -0.61 -18.33 -13.96
CA THR A 126 -1.18 -18.66 -15.27
C THR A 126 -2.67 -18.92 -15.16
N VAL A 127 -3.10 -19.72 -14.18
CA VAL A 127 -4.53 -19.96 -13.90
C VAL A 127 -5.26 -18.66 -13.56
N TRP A 128 -4.64 -17.79 -12.76
CA TRP A 128 -5.19 -16.47 -12.46
C TRP A 128 -5.33 -15.59 -13.72
N TYR A 129 -4.33 -15.60 -14.59
CA TYR A 129 -4.35 -14.85 -15.85
C TYR A 129 -5.40 -15.39 -16.85
N GLU A 130 -5.57 -16.71 -16.90
CA GLU A 130 -6.63 -17.35 -17.67
C GLU A 130 -8.03 -16.96 -17.14
N ALA A 131 -8.19 -16.90 -15.82
CA ALA A 131 -9.42 -16.41 -15.21
C ALA A 131 -9.67 -14.93 -15.58
N ALA A 132 -8.62 -14.09 -15.61
CA ALA A 132 -8.74 -12.69 -16.03
C ALA A 132 -9.16 -12.52 -17.49
N THR A 133 -8.77 -13.43 -18.37
CA THR A 133 -9.05 -13.33 -19.82
C THR A 133 -10.38 -13.97 -20.21
N ASN A 134 -10.83 -15.00 -19.48
CA ASN A 134 -12.03 -15.80 -19.80
C ASN A 134 -13.22 -15.51 -18.87
N ASP A 135 -13.28 -14.31 -18.32
CA ASP A 135 -14.30 -13.90 -17.36
C ASP A 135 -14.47 -14.84 -16.14
N GLY A 136 -13.39 -15.51 -15.74
CA GLY A 136 -13.32 -16.49 -14.66
C GLY A 136 -13.20 -15.87 -13.27
N ILE A 137 -13.57 -16.63 -12.25
CA ILE A 137 -13.43 -16.26 -10.83
C ILE A 137 -12.10 -16.81 -10.32
N SER A 138 -11.35 -16.01 -9.55
CA SER A 138 -10.16 -16.49 -8.85
C SER A 138 -10.27 -16.27 -7.34
N THR A 139 -10.00 -17.35 -6.61
CA THR A 139 -9.88 -17.36 -5.14
C THR A 139 -8.44 -17.46 -4.66
N ASP A 140 -7.46 -17.52 -5.57
CA ASP A 140 -6.04 -17.58 -5.22
C ASP A 140 -5.55 -16.22 -4.67
N LEU A 141 -4.84 -16.26 -3.54
CA LEU A 141 -4.30 -15.09 -2.84
C LEU A 141 -2.93 -14.64 -3.38
N LEU A 142 -2.20 -15.55 -4.05
CA LEU A 142 -0.83 -15.33 -4.49
C LEU A 142 -0.64 -14.09 -5.40
N PRO A 143 -1.50 -13.83 -6.41
CA PRO A 143 -1.38 -12.63 -7.25
C PRO A 143 -1.42 -11.33 -6.45
N PHE A 144 -2.30 -11.27 -5.44
CA PHE A 144 -2.41 -10.11 -4.56
C PHE A 144 -1.23 -9.99 -3.59
N THR A 145 -0.76 -11.12 -3.02
CA THR A 145 0.48 -11.14 -2.22
C THR A 145 1.66 -10.60 -3.01
N LEU A 146 1.82 -11.02 -4.27
CA LEU A 146 2.88 -10.51 -5.16
C LEU A 146 2.77 -9.00 -5.40
N ALA A 147 1.55 -8.51 -5.65
CA ALA A 147 1.32 -7.07 -5.83
C ALA A 147 1.67 -6.26 -4.56
N LEU A 148 1.29 -6.74 -3.38
CA LEU A 148 1.63 -6.09 -2.11
C LEU A 148 3.13 -6.10 -1.83
N LEU A 149 3.81 -7.22 -2.05
CA LEU A 149 5.26 -7.33 -1.87
C LEU A 149 6.00 -6.42 -2.87
N ALA A 150 5.57 -6.37 -4.13
CA ALA A 150 6.12 -5.48 -5.15
C ALA A 150 5.93 -4.00 -4.79
N MET A 151 4.74 -3.62 -4.30
CA MET A 151 4.47 -2.27 -3.84
C MET A 151 5.33 -1.91 -2.63
N ALA A 152 5.44 -2.81 -1.65
CA ALA A 152 6.30 -2.62 -0.49
C ALA A 152 7.77 -2.44 -0.88
N TRP A 153 8.27 -3.25 -1.82
CA TRP A 153 9.62 -3.08 -2.38
C TRP A 153 9.79 -1.69 -3.00
N CYS A 154 8.86 -1.27 -3.87
CA CYS A 154 8.92 0.02 -4.53
C CYS A 154 8.93 1.16 -3.53
N ILE A 155 8.04 1.14 -2.53
CA ILE A 155 7.98 2.16 -1.48
C ILE A 155 9.32 2.26 -0.75
N GLY A 156 9.87 1.15 -0.25
CA GLY A 156 11.14 1.17 0.49
C GLY A 156 12.33 1.60 -0.38
N TYR A 157 12.41 1.07 -1.61
CA TYR A 157 13.45 1.39 -2.58
C TYR A 157 13.44 2.86 -2.99
N PHE A 158 12.31 3.37 -3.51
CA PHE A 158 12.22 4.75 -4.00
C PHE A 158 12.35 5.74 -2.85
N SER A 159 11.71 5.48 -1.70
CA SER A 159 11.85 6.35 -0.52
C SER A 159 13.31 6.52 -0.12
N SER A 160 14.04 5.41 0.02
CA SER A 160 15.45 5.46 0.42
C SER A 160 16.32 6.09 -0.68
N PHE A 161 16.13 5.71 -1.94
CA PHE A 161 16.91 6.25 -3.05
C PHE A 161 16.81 7.78 -3.15
N PHE A 162 15.60 8.34 -3.08
CA PHE A 162 15.41 9.79 -3.17
C PHE A 162 15.86 10.55 -1.92
N VAL A 163 15.73 9.95 -0.72
CA VAL A 163 16.25 10.52 0.52
C VAL A 163 17.77 10.67 0.49
N PHE A 164 18.50 9.66 0.00
CA PHE A 164 19.97 9.71 0.02
C PHE A 164 20.61 10.31 -1.22
N ARG A 165 19.94 10.24 -2.38
CA ARG A 165 20.48 10.78 -3.64
C ARG A 165 20.07 12.23 -3.88
N ALA A 166 18.80 12.55 -3.66
CA ALA A 166 18.23 13.86 -3.94
C ALA A 166 17.94 14.68 -2.67
N THR A 167 18.18 14.11 -1.49
CA THR A 167 17.82 14.73 -0.19
C THR A 167 16.34 15.09 -0.15
N ASN A 168 15.49 14.27 -0.77
CA ASN A 168 14.06 14.54 -0.94
C ASN A 168 13.20 13.65 -0.02
N ALA A 169 12.59 14.26 1.00
CA ALA A 169 11.71 13.58 1.95
C ALA A 169 10.34 13.24 1.35
N TRP A 170 9.87 14.03 0.38
CA TRP A 170 8.48 14.01 -0.08
C TRP A 170 8.08 12.70 -0.76
N VAL A 171 9.03 12.01 -1.39
CA VAL A 171 8.76 10.70 -2.00
C VAL A 171 8.31 9.69 -0.95
N MET A 172 9.00 9.64 0.19
CA MET A 172 8.61 8.79 1.32
C MET A 172 7.27 9.24 1.90
N VAL A 173 7.06 10.54 2.08
CA VAL A 173 5.87 11.10 2.71
C VAL A 173 4.63 10.78 1.87
N VAL A 174 4.71 10.99 0.55
CA VAL A 174 3.60 10.75 -0.39
C VAL A 174 3.37 9.25 -0.56
N LEU A 175 4.40 8.47 -0.91
CA LEU A 175 4.22 7.02 -1.14
C LEU A 175 3.78 6.31 0.15
N GLY A 176 4.45 6.59 1.27
CA GLY A 176 4.10 6.03 2.57
C GLY A 176 2.73 6.50 3.08
N GLY A 177 2.43 7.80 2.90
CA GLY A 177 1.15 8.40 3.29
C GLY A 177 -0.02 7.82 2.51
N VAL A 178 0.09 7.73 1.18
CA VAL A 178 -0.93 7.09 0.33
C VAL A 178 -1.11 5.62 0.74
N SER A 179 -0.02 4.91 1.01
CA SER A 179 -0.08 3.50 1.39
C SER A 179 -0.82 3.27 2.71
N ILE A 180 -0.43 4.01 3.76
CA ILE A 180 -1.06 3.85 5.07
C ILE A 180 -2.51 4.35 5.06
N LEU A 181 -2.81 5.46 4.38
CA LEU A 181 -4.18 5.98 4.25
C LEU A 181 -5.08 5.05 3.45
N THR A 182 -4.57 4.48 2.35
CA THR A 182 -5.31 3.49 1.55
C THR A 182 -5.62 2.27 2.41
N ASN A 183 -4.62 1.73 3.11
CA ASN A 183 -4.81 0.60 4.02
C ASN A 183 -5.87 0.91 5.10
N LEU A 184 -5.76 2.07 5.75
CA LEU A 184 -6.70 2.52 6.79
C LEU A 184 -8.12 2.76 6.27
N SER A 185 -8.29 3.18 5.02
CA SER A 185 -9.61 3.47 4.42
C SER A 185 -10.50 2.23 4.35
N PHE A 186 -9.91 1.05 4.28
CA PHE A 186 -10.61 -0.23 4.25
C PHE A 186 -10.59 -1.00 5.59
N LEU A 187 -9.98 -0.45 6.64
CA LEU A 187 -10.00 -1.06 7.97
C LEU A 187 -11.13 -0.48 8.83
N PRO A 188 -11.71 -1.28 9.75
CA PRO A 188 -12.82 -0.81 10.58
C PRO A 188 -12.32 0.20 11.63
N PRO A 189 -13.12 1.23 11.99
CA PRO A 189 -12.69 2.29 12.91
C PRO A 189 -12.45 1.84 14.36
N SER A 190 -12.94 0.65 14.73
CA SER A 190 -12.96 0.13 16.11
C SER A 190 -11.62 -0.38 16.62
N LEU A 191 -10.68 -0.65 15.72
CA LEU A 191 -9.34 -1.11 16.05
C LEU A 191 -8.43 0.13 15.99
N ASN A 192 -7.56 0.33 16.99
CA ASN A 192 -6.67 1.49 17.18
C ASN A 192 -5.64 1.74 16.04
N PHE A 193 -5.93 1.36 14.80
CA PHE A 193 -5.12 1.54 13.61
C PHE A 193 -4.75 3.01 13.34
N ALA A 194 -5.60 3.96 13.76
CA ALA A 194 -5.32 5.38 13.65
C ALA A 194 -4.00 5.78 14.34
N SER A 195 -3.61 5.12 15.44
CA SER A 195 -2.35 5.41 16.14
C SER A 195 -1.12 5.24 15.24
N LYS A 196 -1.11 4.24 14.34
CA LYS A 196 -0.01 4.01 13.40
C LYS A 196 0.12 5.15 12.39
N PHE A 197 -1.00 5.71 11.93
CA PHE A 197 -0.98 6.91 11.09
C PHE A 197 -0.31 8.08 11.80
N PHE A 198 -0.64 8.26 13.09
CA PHE A 198 -0.03 9.34 13.85
C PHE A 198 1.48 9.12 14.04
N ILE A 199 1.92 7.91 14.40
CA ILE A 199 3.36 7.59 14.53
C ILE A 199 4.08 7.78 13.19
N PHE A 200 3.49 7.32 12.08
CA PHE A 200 4.01 7.54 10.74
C PHE A 200 4.16 9.04 10.43
N THR A 201 3.13 9.85 10.73
CA THR A 201 3.14 11.30 10.50
C THR A 201 4.22 11.99 11.31
N LEU A 202 4.39 11.61 12.58
CA LEU A 202 5.48 12.09 13.42
C LEU A 202 6.85 11.80 12.77
N LEU A 203 7.09 10.55 12.35
CA LEU A 203 8.34 10.15 11.71
C LEU A 203 8.56 10.86 10.37
N ALA A 204 7.50 11.06 9.58
CA ALA A 204 7.53 11.81 8.33
C ALA A 204 7.92 13.28 8.55
N MET A 205 7.34 13.94 9.56
CA MET A 205 7.70 15.30 9.94
C MET A 205 9.16 15.41 10.38
N LEU A 206 9.63 14.47 11.22
CA LEU A 206 11.03 14.42 11.65
C LEU A 206 11.98 14.23 10.46
N LEU A 207 11.62 13.38 9.51
CA LEU A 207 12.39 13.16 8.28
C LEU A 207 12.45 14.42 7.42
N ILE A 208 11.33 15.13 7.26
CA ILE A 208 11.27 16.41 6.53
C ILE A 208 12.19 17.45 7.18
N VAL A 209 12.08 17.66 8.49
CA VAL A 209 12.90 18.65 9.19
C VAL A 209 14.38 18.29 9.06
N ARG A 210 14.73 17.02 9.29
CA ARG A 210 16.12 16.56 9.18
C ARG A 210 16.70 16.79 7.78
N LEU A 211 15.94 16.48 6.73
CA LEU A 211 16.41 16.67 5.36
C LEU A 211 16.48 18.15 4.98
N ASN A 212 15.55 18.98 5.47
CA ASN A 212 15.59 20.42 5.28
C ASN A 212 16.83 21.04 5.95
N ASP A 213 17.17 20.61 7.17
CA ASP A 213 18.38 21.05 7.86
C ASP A 213 19.63 20.69 7.06
N VAL A 214 19.71 19.44 6.56
CA VAL A 214 20.84 19.00 5.72
C VAL A 214 20.95 19.83 4.43
N GLN A 215 19.83 20.13 3.77
CA GLN A 215 19.83 20.98 2.58
C GLN A 215 20.28 22.41 2.90
N ASN A 216 19.81 22.97 4.01
CA ASN A 216 20.16 24.32 4.43
C ASN A 216 21.64 24.41 4.82
N GLU A 217 22.17 23.44 5.55
CA GLU A 217 23.59 23.32 5.85
C GLU A 217 24.43 23.28 4.56
N GLN A 218 24.03 22.50 3.55
CA GLN A 218 24.73 22.45 2.26
C GLN A 218 24.73 23.81 1.55
N ARG A 219 23.57 24.49 1.49
CA ARG A 219 23.44 25.83 0.88
C ARG A 219 24.29 26.87 1.60
N TRP A 220 24.38 26.81 2.92
CA TRP A 220 25.17 27.75 3.72
C TRP A 220 26.66 27.48 3.65
N ARG A 221 27.10 26.21 3.60
CA ARG A 221 28.50 25.84 3.35
C ARG A 221 29.00 26.36 2.01
N LEU A 222 28.16 26.27 0.97
CA LEU A 222 28.46 26.84 -0.35
C LEU A 222 28.60 28.37 -0.33
N ARG A 223 28.00 29.05 0.66
CA ARG A 223 28.09 30.50 0.88
C ARG A 223 29.14 30.91 1.91
N GLY A 224 29.97 29.98 2.39
CA GLY A 224 31.05 30.26 3.34
C GLY A 224 30.63 30.52 4.79
N ILE A 225 29.35 30.28 5.14
CA ILE A 225 28.85 30.45 6.51
C ILE A 225 29.20 29.17 7.30
N ARG A 226 30.02 29.30 8.35
CA ARG A 226 30.40 28.17 9.23
C ARG A 226 29.30 27.92 10.28
N PHE A 227 29.00 26.64 10.51
CA PHE A 227 28.02 26.18 11.50
C PHE A 227 28.71 25.51 12.68
N GLU A 228 28.23 25.78 13.89
CA GLU A 228 28.57 25.03 15.10
C GLU A 228 27.63 23.81 15.25
N MET A 229 28.19 22.64 15.54
CA MET A 229 27.43 21.36 15.66
C MET A 229 26.32 21.38 16.71
N VAL A 230 26.41 22.24 17.73
CA VAL A 230 25.41 22.38 18.80
C VAL A 230 24.04 22.73 18.24
N ASN A 231 23.98 23.45 17.13
CA ASN A 231 22.72 23.87 16.51
C ASN A 231 21.92 22.70 15.90
N SER A 232 22.58 21.63 15.40
CA SER A 232 21.88 20.52 14.74
C SER A 232 21.08 19.65 15.72
N TRP A 233 21.61 19.44 16.94
CA TRP A 233 20.90 18.73 18.01
C TRP A 233 19.71 19.52 18.55
N LEU A 234 19.89 20.84 18.72
CA LEU A 234 18.85 21.73 19.22
C LEU A 234 17.66 21.80 18.25
N THR A 235 17.93 21.85 16.94
CA THR A 235 16.88 21.83 15.90
C THR A 235 16.12 20.51 15.88
N MET A 236 16.81 19.37 16.06
CA MET A 236 16.13 18.07 16.11
C MET A 236 15.23 17.95 17.36
N HIS A 237 15.68 18.46 18.51
CA HIS A 237 14.87 18.49 19.72
C HIS A 237 13.64 19.39 19.59
N SER A 238 13.80 20.60 19.04
CA SER A 238 12.67 21.50 18.80
C SER A 238 11.70 20.94 17.76
N ALA A 239 12.20 20.25 16.73
CA ALA A 239 11.38 19.56 15.73
C ALA A 239 10.50 18.48 16.35
N VAL A 240 11.02 17.70 17.31
CA VAL A 240 10.24 16.69 18.04
C VAL A 240 9.09 17.34 18.80
N TRP A 241 9.37 18.39 19.59
CA TRP A 241 8.33 19.07 20.35
C TRP A 241 7.31 19.78 19.47
N PHE A 242 7.76 20.42 18.39
CA PHE A 242 6.87 21.06 17.44
C PHE A 242 5.97 20.03 16.73
N ALA A 243 6.54 18.91 16.29
CA ALA A 243 5.75 17.83 15.70
C ALA A 243 4.74 17.26 16.70
N LEU A 244 5.14 17.01 17.95
CA LEU A 244 4.22 16.57 19.00
C LEU A 244 3.08 17.57 19.24
N LEU A 245 3.39 18.88 19.29
CA LEU A 245 2.39 19.92 19.45
C LEU A 245 1.38 19.91 18.30
N VAL A 246 1.85 19.89 17.05
CA VAL A 246 1.01 19.82 15.85
C VAL A 246 0.11 18.59 15.88
N MET A 247 0.65 17.46 16.34
CA MET A 247 -0.07 16.19 16.43
C MET A 247 -1.16 16.20 17.49
N VAL A 248 -0.89 16.79 18.66
CA VAL A 248 -1.91 16.99 19.71
C VAL A 248 -3.01 17.92 19.21
N LEU A 249 -2.65 19.04 18.58
CA LEU A 249 -3.63 19.97 18.01
C LEU A 249 -4.48 19.29 16.92
N ALA A 250 -3.85 18.52 16.03
CA ALA A 250 -4.56 17.76 15.00
C ALA A 250 -5.51 16.71 15.59
N ALA A 251 -5.11 16.03 16.68
CA ALA A 251 -5.96 15.07 17.37
C ALA A 251 -7.14 15.72 18.11
N MET A 252 -7.01 16.98 18.52
CA MET A 252 -8.09 17.75 19.15
C MET A 252 -9.08 18.36 18.14
N LEU A 253 -8.71 18.45 16.86
CA LEU A 253 -9.61 18.98 15.83
C LEU A 253 -10.77 18.01 15.59
N PRO A 254 -12.03 18.46 15.68
CA PRO A 254 -13.18 17.61 15.39
C PRO A 254 -13.18 17.24 13.89
N LEU A 255 -13.21 15.94 13.61
CA LEU A 255 -13.38 15.41 12.25
C LEU A 255 -14.81 15.70 11.76
N LYS A 256 -15.05 16.90 11.24
CA LYS A 256 -16.28 17.18 10.48
C LYS A 256 -16.05 16.83 9.02
N VAL A 257 -16.58 15.68 8.60
CA VAL A 257 -16.57 15.28 7.19
C VAL A 257 -17.61 16.11 6.44
N TYR A 258 -17.19 17.27 5.92
CA TYR A 258 -18.02 18.07 5.03
C TYR A 258 -17.95 17.47 3.62
N VAL A 259 -18.93 16.63 3.27
CA VAL A 259 -19.09 16.14 1.90
C VAL A 259 -19.85 17.21 1.10
N SER A 260 -19.13 17.99 0.30
CA SER A 260 -19.79 18.83 -0.71
C SER A 260 -20.35 17.94 -1.82
N ARG A 261 -21.62 18.13 -2.17
CA ARG A 261 -22.28 17.39 -3.26
C ARG A 261 -21.55 17.58 -4.59
N ASP A 262 -21.05 18.79 -4.85
CA ASP A 262 -20.32 19.10 -6.09
C ASP A 262 -18.97 18.37 -6.17
N LEU A 263 -18.24 18.30 -5.05
CA LEU A 263 -17.01 17.52 -4.99
C LEU A 263 -17.29 16.01 -5.10
N ALA A 264 -18.36 15.52 -4.50
CA ALA A 264 -18.76 14.13 -4.61
C ALA A 264 -19.11 13.75 -6.05
N ASN A 265 -19.86 14.59 -6.77
CA ASN A 265 -20.21 14.37 -8.17
C ASN A 265 -19.00 14.42 -9.10
N TRP A 266 -18.09 15.38 -8.89
CA TRP A 266 -16.84 15.45 -9.63
C TRP A 266 -15.97 14.21 -9.39
N TRP A 267 -15.87 13.77 -8.12
CA TRP A 267 -15.15 12.56 -7.74
C TRP A 267 -15.74 11.30 -8.40
N ASN A 268 -17.07 11.15 -8.38
CA ASN A 268 -17.76 10.03 -8.99
C ASN A 268 -17.56 10.01 -10.53
N THR A 269 -17.60 11.18 -11.16
CA THR A 269 -17.33 11.32 -12.60
C THR A 269 -15.88 10.93 -12.93
N ALA A 270 -14.91 11.43 -12.16
CA ALA A 270 -13.50 11.09 -12.32
C ALA A 270 -13.22 9.59 -12.07
N ARG A 271 -13.98 8.94 -11.18
CA ARG A 271 -13.86 7.51 -10.87
C ARG A 271 -14.66 6.60 -11.81
N SER A 272 -15.58 7.14 -12.62
CA SER A 272 -16.42 6.35 -13.53
C SER A 272 -15.68 5.37 -14.45
N PRO A 273 -14.46 5.66 -14.96
CA PRO A 273 -13.72 4.68 -15.75
C PRO A 273 -13.12 3.55 -14.92
N ILE A 274 -12.96 3.76 -13.61
CA ILE A 274 -12.42 2.78 -12.67
C ILE A 274 -13.55 1.87 -12.18
N SER A 275 -14.77 2.41 -12.00
CA SER A 275 -15.92 1.63 -11.53
C SER A 275 -16.29 0.47 -12.47
N SER A 276 -16.01 0.57 -13.76
CA SER A 276 -16.22 -0.56 -14.69
C SER A 276 -15.28 -1.74 -14.44
N PHE A 277 -14.10 -1.51 -13.86
CA PHE A 277 -13.13 -2.56 -13.54
C PHE A 277 -13.28 -3.10 -12.11
N GLU A 278 -14.10 -2.45 -11.26
CA GLU A 278 -14.26 -2.90 -9.87
C GLU A 278 -14.86 -4.30 -9.78
N GLU A 279 -15.76 -4.65 -10.69
CA GLU A 279 -16.35 -5.99 -10.77
C GLU A 279 -15.33 -7.05 -11.22
N ASP A 280 -14.50 -6.73 -12.22
CA ASP A 280 -13.40 -7.61 -12.65
C ASP A 280 -12.37 -7.83 -11.54
N VAL A 281 -12.00 -6.76 -10.82
CA VAL A 281 -11.08 -6.83 -9.69
C VAL A 281 -11.71 -7.64 -8.55
N ALA A 282 -12.99 -7.42 -8.23
CA ALA A 282 -13.69 -8.18 -7.20
C ALA A 282 -13.76 -9.68 -7.53
N ARG A 283 -13.96 -10.02 -8.80
CA ARG A 283 -13.96 -11.38 -9.32
C ARG A 283 -12.59 -12.05 -9.24
N LEU A 284 -11.52 -11.32 -9.60
CA LEU A 284 -10.15 -11.83 -9.64
C LEU A 284 -9.48 -11.90 -8.27
N LEU A 285 -9.98 -11.12 -7.31
CA LEU A 285 -9.50 -11.04 -5.94
C LEU A 285 -10.54 -11.53 -4.94
N ALA A 286 -11.43 -12.41 -5.38
CA ALA A 286 -12.52 -12.92 -4.55
C ALA A 286 -12.02 -13.62 -3.29
N GLY A 287 -10.81 -14.19 -3.30
CA GLY A 287 -10.22 -14.80 -2.10
C GLY A 287 -9.93 -13.81 -0.95
N ILE A 288 -9.87 -12.51 -1.21
CA ILE A 288 -9.47 -11.50 -0.22
C ILE A 288 -10.64 -11.20 0.74
N PRO A 289 -10.43 -11.31 2.07
CA PRO A 289 -11.47 -10.99 3.04
C PRO A 289 -11.79 -9.49 3.02
N SER A 290 -13.08 -9.15 3.01
CA SER A 290 -13.52 -7.76 3.24
C SER A 290 -13.23 -7.35 4.69
N ARG A 291 -12.53 -6.22 4.88
CA ARG A 291 -12.16 -5.71 6.22
C ARG A 291 -13.06 -4.61 6.74
N LYS A 292 -13.84 -3.98 5.87
CA LYS A 292 -14.85 -3.00 6.24
C LYS A 292 -16.21 -3.60 5.94
N ASN A 293 -17.18 -3.27 6.79
CA ASN A 293 -18.61 -3.44 6.54
C ASN A 293 -19.04 -2.49 5.42
N VAL A 294 -18.46 -2.67 4.25
CA VAL A 294 -19.02 -2.20 2.98
C VAL A 294 -20.09 -3.24 2.66
N PRO A 295 -21.31 -2.84 2.23
CA PRO A 295 -22.41 -3.76 1.94
C PRO A 295 -21.92 -5.06 1.29
N GLY A 296 -21.79 -6.09 2.13
CA GLY A 296 -20.99 -7.26 1.83
C GLY A 296 -21.79 -8.17 0.92
N ARG A 297 -21.27 -8.33 -0.31
CA ARG A 297 -21.97 -8.76 -1.53
C ARG A 297 -22.71 -7.60 -2.19
N PHE A 298 -22.00 -6.91 -3.07
CA PHE A 298 -22.68 -6.32 -4.21
C PHE A 298 -23.45 -7.43 -4.91
N PHE A 299 -24.70 -7.16 -5.27
CA PHE A 299 -25.49 -8.04 -6.14
C PHE A 299 -24.94 -7.94 -7.57
N GLY A 300 -23.70 -8.35 -7.75
CA GLY A 300 -23.00 -8.36 -9.03
C GLY A 300 -23.27 -9.64 -9.80
N THR A 301 -22.58 -9.80 -10.92
CA THR A 301 -22.70 -10.94 -11.83
C THR A 301 -22.01 -12.20 -11.32
N THR A 302 -21.25 -12.15 -10.22
CA THR A 302 -20.52 -13.31 -9.68
C THR A 302 -20.74 -13.51 -8.18
N LEU A 303 -20.79 -14.77 -7.77
CA LEU A 303 -20.93 -15.21 -6.38
C LEU A 303 -19.85 -16.25 -6.04
N PRO A 304 -18.63 -15.79 -5.72
CA PRO A 304 -17.53 -16.68 -5.34
C PRO A 304 -17.79 -17.47 -4.05
N PHE A 305 -17.26 -18.70 -3.98
CA PHE A 305 -17.29 -19.54 -2.77
C PHE A 305 -16.22 -19.10 -1.77
N ILE A 306 -16.59 -18.15 -0.93
CA ILE A 306 -15.72 -17.61 0.12
C ILE A 306 -16.33 -17.88 1.49
N GLY A 307 -15.46 -18.03 2.50
CA GLY A 307 -15.83 -18.10 3.92
C GLY A 307 -16.37 -16.78 4.48
N SER A 308 -16.30 -16.62 5.80
CA SER A 308 -16.96 -15.59 6.63
C SER A 308 -17.51 -14.35 5.90
N ILE A 309 -18.83 -14.27 5.87
CA ILE A 309 -19.60 -13.10 5.44
C ILE A 309 -19.81 -12.17 6.63
N SER A 310 -19.48 -10.88 6.48
CA SER A 310 -19.86 -9.86 7.46
C SER A 310 -21.21 -9.28 7.06
N PHE A 311 -22.25 -9.61 7.83
CA PHE A 311 -23.58 -8.99 7.72
C PHE A 311 -23.64 -7.72 8.59
N GLY A 312 -22.77 -6.76 8.30
CA GLY A 312 -22.93 -5.39 8.78
C GLY A 312 -23.24 -4.52 7.58
N GLY A 313 -24.50 -4.15 7.40
CA GLY A 313 -24.94 -3.33 6.26
C GLY A 313 -25.78 -2.17 6.73
N GLU A 314 -25.77 -1.09 5.95
CA GLU A 314 -26.80 -0.07 6.04
C GLU A 314 -28.12 -0.65 5.51
N PRO A 315 -29.28 -0.28 6.10
CA PRO A 315 -30.58 -0.68 5.56
C PRO A 315 -30.69 -0.32 4.07
N VAL A 316 -31.02 -1.28 3.21
CA VAL A 316 -31.22 -1.04 1.76
C VAL A 316 -32.63 -0.49 1.50
N PHE A 317 -33.62 -1.13 2.12
CA PHE A 317 -35.01 -0.70 2.13
C PHE A 317 -35.75 -1.27 3.35
N TRP A 318 -36.86 -0.65 3.70
CA TRP A 318 -37.87 -1.21 4.61
C TRP A 318 -39.04 -1.71 3.78
N ALA A 319 -39.58 -2.88 4.14
CA ALA A 319 -40.78 -3.39 3.49
C ALA A 319 -41.84 -3.77 4.52
N ASN A 320 -43.08 -3.40 4.24
CA ASN A 320 -44.26 -3.91 4.93
C ASN A 320 -44.96 -4.90 3.98
N SER A 321 -45.09 -6.15 4.40
CA SER A 321 -45.73 -7.21 3.62
C SER A 321 -46.49 -8.14 4.55
N GLU A 322 -47.68 -8.53 4.15
CA GLU A 322 -48.55 -9.45 4.90
C GLU A 322 -47.98 -10.88 4.96
N TYR A 323 -47.16 -11.26 3.96
CA TYR A 323 -46.57 -12.59 3.85
C TYR A 323 -45.04 -12.55 3.89
N PRO A 324 -44.37 -13.58 4.45
CA PRO A 324 -42.92 -13.74 4.34
C PRO A 324 -42.50 -13.74 2.87
N SER A 325 -41.81 -12.68 2.45
CA SER A 325 -41.47 -12.42 1.05
C SER A 325 -39.99 -12.68 0.80
N TYR A 326 -39.68 -13.36 -0.31
CA TYR A 326 -38.31 -13.50 -0.81
C TYR A 326 -37.97 -12.34 -1.74
N TRP A 327 -37.10 -11.45 -1.28
CA TRP A 327 -36.60 -10.32 -2.07
C TRP A 327 -35.45 -10.79 -2.97
N LEU A 328 -35.81 -11.33 -4.14
CA LEU A 328 -34.84 -11.75 -5.14
C LEU A 328 -34.04 -10.54 -5.62
N SER A 329 -32.72 -10.59 -5.45
CA SER A 329 -31.84 -9.58 -6.03
C SER A 329 -31.16 -10.06 -7.31
N ASN A 330 -30.49 -11.21 -7.30
CA ASN A 330 -29.86 -11.77 -8.49
C ASN A 330 -30.04 -13.29 -8.57
N THR A 331 -30.05 -13.84 -9.78
CA THR A 331 -30.11 -15.28 -10.07
C THR A 331 -28.79 -15.71 -10.70
N TYR A 332 -28.10 -16.65 -10.06
CA TYR A 332 -26.85 -17.20 -10.58
C TYR A 332 -27.13 -18.56 -11.22
N SER A 333 -27.09 -18.62 -12.55
CA SER A 333 -27.46 -19.78 -13.35
C SER A 333 -26.29 -20.70 -13.70
N GLU A 334 -25.05 -20.19 -13.64
CA GLU A 334 -23.87 -20.92 -14.05
C GLU A 334 -23.02 -21.32 -12.85
N TYR A 335 -22.73 -22.62 -12.73
CA TYR A 335 -21.87 -23.16 -11.69
C TYR A 335 -20.41 -23.26 -12.15
N THR A 336 -19.49 -22.87 -11.27
CA THR A 336 -18.05 -23.13 -11.42
C THR A 336 -17.51 -23.70 -10.10
N SER A 337 -16.34 -24.35 -10.13
CA SER A 337 -15.70 -24.83 -8.90
C SER A 337 -15.35 -23.72 -7.90
N GLN A 338 -15.24 -22.48 -8.35
CA GLN A 338 -14.84 -21.31 -7.55
C GLN A 338 -16.04 -20.44 -7.11
N GLY A 339 -17.24 -20.68 -7.64
CA GLY A 339 -18.43 -19.87 -7.37
C GLY A 339 -19.52 -20.00 -8.42
N TRP A 340 -20.55 -19.16 -8.32
CA TRP A 340 -21.61 -19.05 -9.31
C TRP A 340 -21.49 -17.78 -10.15
N LYS A 341 -22.02 -17.81 -11.37
CA LYS A 341 -22.15 -16.62 -12.23
C LYS A 341 -23.61 -16.40 -12.63
N ALA A 342 -24.01 -15.15 -12.72
CA ALA A 342 -25.28 -14.73 -13.30
C ALA A 342 -25.19 -14.93 -14.82
N GLY A 343 -26.24 -15.51 -15.40
CA GLY A 343 -26.35 -15.62 -16.85
C GLY A 343 -26.59 -14.24 -17.49
N GLU A 344 -26.65 -14.22 -18.81
CA GLU A 344 -27.00 -13.01 -19.55
C GLU A 344 -28.36 -12.47 -19.10
N THR A 345 -28.40 -11.19 -18.76
CA THR A 345 -29.63 -10.50 -18.36
C THR A 345 -30.04 -9.51 -19.44
N THR A 346 -31.36 -9.42 -19.69
CA THR A 346 -31.93 -8.37 -20.53
C THR A 346 -32.63 -7.38 -19.62
N LYS A 347 -32.29 -6.09 -19.75
CA LYS A 347 -32.98 -5.05 -19.01
C LYS A 347 -34.39 -4.88 -19.59
N ILE A 348 -35.39 -5.05 -18.74
CA ILE A 348 -36.79 -4.77 -19.06
C ILE A 348 -37.22 -3.58 -18.22
N GLU A 349 -37.72 -2.53 -18.86
CA GLU A 349 -38.33 -1.40 -18.17
C GLU A 349 -39.73 -1.80 -17.71
N VAL A 350 -39.90 -1.82 -16.39
CA VAL A 350 -41.17 -2.18 -15.73
C VAL A 350 -41.78 -0.88 -15.25
N GLY A 351 -43.00 -0.61 -15.71
CA GLY A 351 -43.76 0.59 -15.38
C GLY A 351 -45.26 0.29 -15.27
N PRO A 352 -46.11 1.33 -15.20
CA PRO A 352 -47.56 1.15 -15.12
C PRO A 352 -48.13 0.34 -16.29
N GLU A 353 -47.49 0.41 -17.46
CA GLU A 353 -47.92 -0.24 -18.70
C GLU A 353 -47.17 -1.55 -19.00
N THR A 354 -46.03 -1.80 -18.35
CA THR A 354 -45.19 -2.99 -18.58
C THR A 354 -44.99 -3.74 -17.27
N VAL A 355 -45.72 -4.84 -17.12
CA VAL A 355 -45.61 -5.71 -15.93
C VAL A 355 -44.43 -6.66 -16.09
N ALA A 356 -43.67 -6.88 -15.02
CA ALA A 356 -42.59 -7.86 -15.01
C ALA A 356 -43.11 -9.26 -15.41
N PRO A 357 -42.35 -10.03 -16.21
CA PRO A 357 -42.79 -11.34 -16.67
C PRO A 357 -43.08 -12.26 -15.47
N PRO A 358 -44.21 -12.99 -15.49
CA PRO A 358 -44.62 -13.84 -14.38
C PRO A 358 -43.61 -14.97 -14.12
N ARG A 359 -43.12 -15.08 -12.87
CA ARG A 359 -42.10 -16.09 -12.47
C ARG A 359 -42.61 -17.56 -12.40
N ALA A 360 -43.92 -17.81 -12.40
CA ALA A 360 -44.53 -19.15 -12.36
C ALA A 360 -46.03 -19.14 -12.77
N GLU A 361 -46.62 -20.33 -12.97
CA GLU A 361 -48.02 -20.58 -13.41
C GLU A 361 -49.09 -19.75 -12.67
N TRP A 362 -50.12 -19.33 -13.42
CA TRP A 362 -51.13 -18.33 -13.00
C TRP A 362 -52.20 -18.83 -12.00
N LEU A 363 -52.31 -20.13 -11.76
CA LEU A 363 -53.55 -20.74 -11.22
C LEU A 363 -53.77 -20.59 -9.69
N ARG A 364 -52.85 -19.97 -8.92
CA ARG A 364 -52.99 -19.80 -7.45
C ARG A 364 -52.46 -18.47 -6.91
N ARG A 365 -52.57 -17.38 -7.68
CA ARG A 365 -52.12 -16.05 -7.22
C ARG A 365 -53.22 -15.36 -6.44
N GLU A 366 -52.84 -14.73 -5.34
CA GLU A 366 -53.68 -13.79 -4.60
C GLU A 366 -53.07 -12.39 -4.73
N GLU A 367 -53.92 -11.38 -4.77
CA GLU A 367 -53.48 -9.99 -4.74
C GLU A 367 -52.98 -9.66 -3.34
N VAL A 368 -51.78 -9.09 -3.26
CA VAL A 368 -51.14 -8.72 -1.99
C VAL A 368 -50.60 -7.30 -2.12
N GLU A 369 -50.93 -6.46 -1.16
CA GLU A 369 -50.37 -5.11 -1.07
C GLU A 369 -49.05 -5.15 -0.30
N GLN A 370 -48.01 -4.54 -0.86
CA GLN A 370 -46.70 -4.42 -0.23
C GLN A 370 -46.21 -2.98 -0.34
N THR A 371 -45.70 -2.43 0.76
CA THR A 371 -45.11 -1.09 0.77
C THR A 371 -43.61 -1.22 0.92
N VAL A 372 -42.84 -0.61 0.02
CA VAL A 372 -41.37 -0.58 0.08
C VAL A 372 -40.91 0.87 0.22
N GLN A 373 -40.09 1.14 1.23
CA GLN A 373 -39.42 2.43 1.44
C GLN A 373 -37.92 2.24 1.22
N LEU A 374 -37.39 2.85 0.16
CA LEU A 374 -35.96 2.76 -0.16
C LEU A 374 -35.14 3.70 0.73
N ALA A 375 -33.94 3.28 1.11
CA ALA A 375 -33.01 4.09 1.90
C ALA A 375 -32.12 5.02 1.05
N PHE A 376 -32.24 4.94 -0.28
CA PHE A 376 -31.50 5.71 -1.27
C PHE A 376 -32.44 6.44 -2.23
N ASP A 377 -31.93 7.45 -2.93
CA ASP A 377 -32.69 8.26 -3.88
C ASP A 377 -33.16 7.41 -5.08
N SER A 378 -34.48 7.34 -5.28
CA SER A 378 -35.14 6.45 -6.24
C SER A 378 -35.64 7.15 -7.50
N ASP A 379 -35.38 8.45 -7.65
CA ASP A 379 -35.87 9.25 -8.78
C ASP A 379 -35.37 8.74 -10.14
N SER A 380 -34.32 7.91 -10.16
CA SER A 380 -33.76 7.28 -11.36
C SER A 380 -34.30 5.87 -11.67
N PHE A 381 -35.06 5.26 -10.75
CA PHE A 381 -35.58 3.88 -10.89
C PHE A 381 -37.07 3.82 -11.22
N LEU A 382 -37.80 4.93 -11.07
CA LEU A 382 -39.26 5.02 -11.28
C LEU A 382 -39.66 6.09 -12.32
N ALA A 383 -38.70 6.59 -13.10
CA ALA A 383 -38.95 7.56 -14.17
C ALA A 383 -39.38 6.89 -15.48
#